data_AF-A0A8T5LVC4-F1
#
_entry.id   AF-A0A8T5LVC4-F1
#
_cell.length_a   1.000
_cell.length_b   1.000
_cell.length_c   1.000
_cell.angle_alpha   90.00
_cell.angle_beta   90.00
_cell.angle_gamma   90.00
#
_symmetry.space_group_name_H-M   'P 1'
#
loop_
_entity.id
_entity.type
_entity.pdbx_description
1 polymer ?
#
loop_
_entity_poly.entity_id
_entity_poly.type
_entity_poly.pdbx_seq_one_letter_code
_entity_poly.pdbx_strand_id
1 'polypeptide(L)'
;MTKITKILARQVLDSRGNPTVEAEVFTENNHAIAIVPSGASTGTHEALELRDEEKAFHGKGVLKAVANVGKIAELLVGKDVTNQKEIDFLMIQKDGTENKSRLGANAMLSVSMACARVAAKEKGMPLFRYLNTLIGRTMKLPTPFL
;
A
#
# COMPACT_ATOMS: atom_id res chain seq x y z
N MET A 1 11.88 -14.08 -12.18
CA MET A 1 10.87 -13.97 -11.12
C MET A 1 11.53 -13.21 -9.99
N THR A 2 11.08 -12.00 -9.67
CA THR A 2 11.66 -11.24 -8.56
C THR A 2 10.77 -11.40 -7.34
N LYS A 3 11.25 -12.14 -6.34
CA LYS A 3 10.45 -12.47 -5.15
C LYS A 3 10.50 -11.36 -4.10
N ILE A 4 9.39 -11.15 -3.42
CA ILE A 4 9.35 -10.35 -2.18
C ILE A 4 10.11 -11.12 -1.10
N THR A 5 11.11 -10.47 -0.49
CA THR A 5 11.94 -11.06 0.57
C THR A 5 11.51 -10.59 1.95
N LYS A 6 11.01 -9.35 2.05
CA LYS A 6 10.62 -8.72 3.31
C LYS A 6 9.62 -7.60 3.07
N ILE A 7 8.71 -7.39 4.02
CA ILE A 7 7.83 -6.23 4.07
C ILE A 7 7.90 -5.66 5.48
N LEU A 8 8.11 -4.35 5.59
CA LEU A 8 8.10 -3.60 6.84
C LEU A 8 7.06 -2.48 6.75
N ALA A 9 6.59 -2.01 7.91
CA ALA A 9 5.79 -0.81 7.99
C ALA A 9 6.11 -0.02 9.27
N ARG A 10 5.82 1.27 9.21
CA ARG A 10 5.93 2.19 10.35
C ARG A 10 4.85 3.25 10.29
N GLN A 11 4.60 3.88 11.44
CA GLN A 11 3.77 5.06 11.53
C GLN A 11 4.60 6.30 11.20
N VAL A 12 4.08 7.14 10.30
CA VAL A 12 4.62 8.47 9.96
C VAL A 12 3.52 9.52 10.07
N LEU A 13 3.84 10.81 9.89
CA LEU A 13 2.86 11.90 9.94
C LEU A 13 2.51 12.41 8.54
N ASP A 14 1.22 12.66 8.29
CA ASP A 14 0.72 13.33 7.09
C ASP A 14 1.00 14.85 7.14
N SER A 15 0.63 15.57 6.07
CA SER A 15 0.80 17.03 5.97
C SER A 15 -0.01 17.83 7.00
N ARG A 16 -0.93 17.20 7.72
CA ARG A 16 -1.77 17.78 8.78
C ARG A 16 -1.32 17.32 10.18
N GLY A 17 -0.21 16.60 10.27
CA GLY A 17 0.31 16.05 11.53
C GLY A 17 -0.47 14.85 12.08
N ASN A 18 -1.37 14.22 11.29
CA ASN A 18 -2.05 13.00 11.72
C ASN A 18 -1.21 11.76 11.34
N PRO A 19 -1.26 10.68 12.15
CA PRO A 19 -0.61 9.44 11.78
C PRO A 19 -1.10 8.84 10.47
N THR A 20 -0.20 8.24 9.70
CA THR A 20 -0.49 7.42 8.52
C THR A 20 0.53 6.28 8.37
N VAL A 21 0.24 5.33 7.49
CA VAL A 21 1.06 4.12 7.28
C VAL A 21 2.08 4.37 6.18
N GLU A 22 3.34 4.04 6.47
CA GLU A 22 4.39 3.85 5.49
C GLU A 22 4.75 2.37 5.42
N ALA A 23 4.79 1.80 4.22
CA ALA A 23 5.27 0.44 4.00
C ALA A 23 6.52 0.44 3.11
N GLU A 24 7.39 -0.54 3.36
CA GLU A 24 8.63 -0.76 2.64
C GLU A 24 8.71 -2.23 2.21
N VAL A 25 8.82 -2.47 0.91
CA VAL A 25 8.88 -3.80 0.31
C VAL A 25 10.26 -4.03 -0.27
N PHE A 26 10.86 -5.17 0.08
CA PHE A 26 12.19 -5.58 -0.35
C PHE A 26 12.10 -6.76 -1.32
N THR A 27 13.00 -6.75 -2.30
CA THR A 27 13.39 -7.88 -3.13
C THR A 27 14.83 -8.24 -2.79
N GLU A 28 15.48 -9.10 -3.59
CA GLU A 28 16.90 -9.41 -3.42
C GLU A 28 17.80 -8.21 -3.71
N ASN A 29 17.48 -7.44 -4.75
CA ASN A 29 18.35 -6.37 -5.27
C ASN A 29 17.82 -4.96 -5.00
N ASN A 30 16.53 -4.80 -4.70
CA ASN A 30 15.89 -3.51 -4.58
C ASN A 30 14.95 -3.45 -3.37
N HIS A 31 14.57 -2.22 -3.02
CA HIS A 31 13.45 -1.96 -2.13
C HIS A 31 12.74 -0.69 -2.57
N ALA A 32 11.49 -0.52 -2.13
CA ALA A 32 10.76 0.73 -2.32
C ALA A 32 9.81 1.00 -1.16
N ILE A 33 9.58 2.29 -0.93
CA ILE A 33 8.73 2.81 0.13
C ILE A 33 7.47 3.43 -0.50
N ALA A 34 6.35 3.30 0.18
CA ALA A 34 5.14 4.06 -0.10
C ALA A 34 4.45 4.50 1.20
N ILE A 35 4.08 5.78 1.24
CA ILE A 35 3.26 6.37 2.30
C ILE A 35 1.85 6.55 1.74
N VAL A 36 0.84 6.08 2.46
CA VAL A 36 -0.56 6.32 2.05
C VAL A 36 -1.04 7.68 2.55
N PRO A 37 -1.79 8.42 1.73
CA PRO A 37 -2.47 9.61 2.22
C PRO A 37 -3.52 9.20 3.24
N SER A 38 -3.76 10.07 4.22
CA SER A 38 -4.90 9.92 5.12
C SER A 38 -6.21 10.09 4.36
N GLY A 39 -7.10 9.12 4.49
CA GLY A 39 -8.52 9.28 4.23
C GLY A 39 -9.14 10.31 5.17
N ALA A 40 -10.15 11.00 4.68
CA ALA A 40 -11.00 11.88 5.48
C ALA A 40 -12.48 11.45 5.43
N SER A 41 -12.78 10.35 4.73
CA SER A 41 -14.13 10.10 4.25
C SER A 41 -14.97 9.29 5.23
N THR A 42 -16.18 9.81 5.47
CA THR A 42 -17.31 9.20 6.17
C THR A 42 -18.21 8.42 5.20
N GLY A 43 -17.75 8.15 3.97
CA GLY A 43 -18.53 7.49 2.94
C GLY A 43 -18.86 6.04 3.30
N THR A 44 -20.14 5.70 3.35
CA THR A 44 -20.62 4.35 3.71
C THR A 44 -20.19 3.25 2.74
N HIS A 45 -19.76 3.62 1.54
CA HIS A 45 -19.34 2.70 0.47
C HIS A 45 -17.82 2.69 0.24
N GLU A 46 -17.05 3.49 0.99
CA GLU A 46 -15.61 3.58 0.79
C GLU A 46 -14.87 2.45 1.51
N ALA A 47 -13.65 2.18 1.03
CA ALA A 47 -12.74 1.31 1.76
C ALA A 47 -12.29 2.01 3.06
N LEU A 48 -12.33 1.29 4.17
CA LEU A 48 -12.12 1.86 5.49
C LEU A 48 -10.66 1.79 5.91
N GLU A 49 -10.11 2.94 6.29
CA GLU A 49 -8.83 2.98 7.00
C GLU A 49 -8.99 2.40 8.41
N LEU A 50 -7.98 1.66 8.85
CA LEU A 50 -7.93 1.18 10.22
C LEU A 50 -7.19 2.18 11.10
N ARG A 51 -7.87 2.65 12.15
CA ARG A 51 -7.34 3.56 13.18
C ARG A 51 -7.29 2.88 14.54
N ASP A 52 -6.43 3.38 15.43
CA ASP A 52 -6.23 2.79 16.75
C ASP A 52 -7.39 3.10 17.70
N GLU A 53 -8.04 4.27 17.56
CA GLU A 53 -9.11 4.76 18.44
C GLU A 53 -8.68 4.93 19.91
N GLU A 54 -7.37 5.15 20.13
CA GLU A 54 -6.77 5.38 21.46
C GLU A 54 -6.51 6.87 21.75
N LYS A 55 -6.21 7.23 23.00
CA LYS A 55 -5.97 8.64 23.40
C LYS A 55 -4.84 9.31 22.60
N ALA A 56 -3.83 8.56 22.17
CA ALA A 56 -2.73 9.07 21.37
C ALA A 56 -3.24 9.61 20.01
N PHE A 57 -2.71 10.76 19.58
CA PHE A 57 -3.10 11.41 18.33
C PHE A 57 -4.62 11.60 18.16
N HIS A 58 -5.36 11.81 19.26
CA HIS A 58 -6.81 11.99 19.25
C HIS A 58 -7.58 10.85 18.57
N GLY A 59 -7.18 9.59 18.80
CA GLY A 59 -7.82 8.41 18.18
C GLY A 59 -7.28 8.04 16.80
N LYS A 60 -6.39 8.86 16.22
CA LYS A 60 -5.97 8.72 14.82
C LYS A 60 -4.69 7.91 14.62
N GLY A 61 -4.17 7.28 15.67
CA GLY A 61 -3.06 6.33 15.56
C GLY A 61 -3.33 5.24 14.51
N VAL A 62 -2.27 4.64 13.97
CA VAL A 62 -2.36 3.59 12.94
C VAL A 62 -1.52 2.36 13.28
N LEU A 63 -1.16 2.15 14.55
CA LEU A 63 -0.37 1.01 14.99
C LEU A 63 -1.06 -0.33 14.70
N LYS A 64 -2.39 -0.41 14.77
CA LYS A 64 -3.17 -1.59 14.35
C LYS A 64 -2.97 -1.89 12.86
N ALA A 65 -3.00 -0.85 12.02
CA ALA A 65 -2.76 -0.98 10.58
C ALA A 65 -1.30 -1.40 10.29
N VAL A 66 -0.33 -0.80 10.98
CA VAL A 66 1.10 -1.18 10.91
C VAL A 66 1.29 -2.64 11.31
N ALA A 67 0.66 -3.10 12.39
CA ALA A 67 0.71 -4.50 12.80
C ALA A 67 0.08 -5.45 11.77
N ASN A 68 -1.02 -5.03 11.12
CA ASN A 68 -1.64 -5.81 10.05
C ASN A 68 -0.75 -5.95 8.81
N VAL A 69 0.21 -5.04 8.56
CA VAL A 69 1.22 -5.26 7.52
C VAL A 69 2.07 -6.50 7.80
N GLY A 70 2.28 -6.89 9.07
CA GLY A 70 2.92 -8.17 9.41
C GLY A 70 2.16 -9.38 8.87
N LYS A 71 0.83 -9.38 8.96
CA LYS A 71 -0.04 -10.43 8.39
C LYS A 71 -0.01 -10.43 6.86
N ILE A 72 0.13 -9.25 6.26
CA ILE A 72 0.30 -9.10 4.80
C ILE A 72 1.69 -9.63 4.39
N ALA A 73 2.73 -9.41 5.20
CA ALA A 73 4.06 -9.93 4.95
C ALA A 73 4.08 -11.46 4.92
N GLU A 74 3.45 -12.12 5.90
CA GLU A 74 3.30 -13.59 5.93
C GLU A 74 2.61 -14.14 4.67
N LEU A 75 1.67 -13.38 4.10
CA LEU A 75 0.93 -13.76 2.90
C LEU A 75 1.74 -13.59 1.61
N LEU A 76 2.55 -12.52 1.52
CA LEU A 76 3.15 -12.06 0.26
C LEU A 76 4.64 -12.39 0.11
N VAL A 77 5.36 -12.67 1.20
CA VAL A 77 6.77 -13.07 1.11
C VAL A 77 6.89 -14.34 0.25
N GLY A 78 7.85 -14.31 -0.69
CA GLY A 78 8.07 -15.36 -1.68
C GLY A 78 7.25 -15.23 -2.97
N LYS A 79 6.27 -14.32 -3.04
CA LYS A 79 5.50 -14.02 -4.26
C LYS A 79 6.30 -13.16 -5.24
N ASP A 80 5.99 -13.28 -6.54
CA ASP A 80 6.60 -12.43 -7.56
C ASP A 80 6.04 -11.00 -7.43
N VAL A 81 6.91 -10.05 -7.12
CA VAL A 81 6.54 -8.65 -6.91
C VAL A 81 5.99 -7.99 -8.17
N THR A 82 6.28 -8.57 -9.35
CA THR A 82 5.82 -8.05 -10.63
C THR A 82 4.37 -8.43 -10.96
N ASN A 83 3.77 -9.38 -10.22
CA ASN A 83 2.38 -9.78 -10.38
C ASN A 83 1.43 -8.94 -9.50
N GLN A 84 1.30 -7.65 -9.85
CA GLN A 84 0.50 -6.68 -9.08
C GLN A 84 -0.94 -7.16 -8.82
N LYS A 85 -1.58 -7.76 -9.84
CA LYS A 85 -2.97 -8.23 -9.72
C LYS A 85 -3.12 -9.37 -8.71
N GLU A 86 -2.18 -10.32 -8.69
CA GLU A 86 -2.19 -11.41 -7.71
C GLU A 86 -1.96 -10.87 -6.29
N ILE A 87 -0.98 -9.98 -6.11
CA ILE A 87 -0.68 -9.36 -4.82
C ILE A 87 -1.91 -8.66 -4.24
N ASP A 88 -2.54 -7.78 -5.03
CA ASP A 88 -3.71 -7.03 -4.58
C ASP A 88 -4.90 -7.95 -4.30
N PHE A 89 -5.10 -8.95 -5.15
CA PHE A 89 -6.16 -9.94 -4.97
C PHE A 89 -5.98 -10.78 -3.71
N LEU A 90 -4.77 -11.25 -3.43
CA LEU A 90 -4.46 -12.02 -2.22
C LEU A 90 -4.75 -11.20 -0.96
N MET A 91 -4.36 -9.91 -0.95
CA MET A 91 -4.69 -9.03 0.18
C MET A 91 -6.20 -8.85 0.33
N ILE A 92 -6.94 -8.63 -0.77
CA ILE A 92 -8.40 -8.48 -0.74
C ILE A 92 -9.07 -9.76 -0.22
N GLN A 93 -8.65 -10.93 -0.69
CA GLN A 93 -9.16 -12.22 -0.20
C GLN A 93 -8.81 -12.45 1.28
N LYS A 94 -7.57 -12.12 1.69
CA LYS A 94 -7.13 -12.23 3.08
C LYS A 94 -7.85 -11.26 3.98
N ASP A 95 -8.27 -10.10 3.50
CA ASP A 95 -9.14 -9.19 4.23
C ASP A 95 -10.58 -9.74 4.33
N GLY A 96 -11.14 -10.22 3.23
CA GLY A 96 -12.43 -10.90 3.20
C GLY A 96 -13.66 -10.03 3.53
N THR A 97 -13.48 -8.72 3.74
CA THR A 97 -14.58 -7.76 3.91
C THR A 97 -14.75 -6.93 2.65
N GLU A 98 -15.98 -6.48 2.38
CA GLU A 98 -16.29 -5.67 1.20
C GLU A 98 -15.52 -4.34 1.20
N ASN A 99 -15.37 -3.75 2.38
CA ASN A 99 -14.79 -2.42 2.59
C ASN A 99 -13.34 -2.44 3.14
N LYS A 100 -12.65 -3.58 3.12
CA LYS A 100 -11.24 -3.69 3.56
C LYS A 100 -11.01 -3.32 5.03
N SER A 101 -12.02 -3.51 5.88
CA SER A 101 -12.02 -3.06 7.28
C SER A 101 -11.21 -3.96 8.22
N ARG A 102 -10.91 -5.20 7.83
CA ARG A 102 -10.20 -6.15 8.71
C ARG A 102 -8.69 -5.91 8.74
N LEU A 103 -8.07 -5.79 7.56
CA LEU A 103 -6.66 -5.45 7.42
C LEU A 103 -6.45 -3.93 7.45
N GLY A 104 -7.44 -3.16 6.99
CA GLY A 104 -7.36 -1.72 6.82
C GLY A 104 -6.92 -1.36 5.41
N ALA A 105 -7.71 -0.51 4.75
CA ALA A 105 -7.42 -0.03 3.39
C ALA A 105 -6.06 0.68 3.31
N ASN A 106 -5.69 1.40 4.37
CA ASN A 106 -4.39 2.07 4.53
C ASN A 106 -3.21 1.08 4.56
N ALA A 107 -3.33 -0.05 5.28
CA ALA A 107 -2.29 -1.09 5.31
C ALA A 107 -2.12 -1.80 3.95
N MET A 108 -3.25 -2.13 3.31
CA MET A 108 -3.25 -2.81 2.01
C MET A 108 -2.68 -1.90 0.91
N LEU A 109 -3.13 -0.65 0.85
CA LEU A 109 -2.71 0.30 -0.18
C LEU A 109 -1.22 0.66 -0.03
N SER A 110 -0.71 0.78 1.20
CA SER A 110 0.72 1.07 1.41
C SER A 110 1.59 -0.04 0.83
N VAL A 111 1.22 -1.30 1.05
CA VAL A 111 1.96 -2.45 0.49
C VAL A 111 1.78 -2.53 -1.02
N SER A 112 0.57 -2.36 -1.54
CA SER A 112 0.26 -2.37 -2.97
C SER A 112 1.13 -1.36 -3.76
N MET A 113 1.21 -0.13 -3.26
CA MET A 113 2.01 0.94 -3.88
C MET A 113 3.51 0.66 -3.78
N ALA A 114 3.99 0.12 -2.66
CA ALA A 114 5.41 -0.24 -2.48
C ALA A 114 5.81 -1.38 -3.42
N CYS A 115 4.96 -2.40 -3.60
CA CYS A 115 5.13 -3.48 -4.58
C CYS A 115 5.26 -2.93 -6.00
N ALA A 116 4.34 -2.05 -6.44
CA ALA A 116 4.42 -1.45 -7.78
C ALA A 116 5.73 -0.67 -8.00
N ARG A 117 6.19 0.05 -6.98
CA ARG A 117 7.43 0.84 -7.04
C ARG A 117 8.67 -0.05 -7.12
N VAL A 118 8.78 -1.09 -6.31
CA VAL A 118 9.93 -1.99 -6.36
C VAL A 118 9.91 -2.83 -7.65
N ALA A 119 8.73 -3.24 -8.12
CA ALA A 119 8.61 -3.92 -9.42
C ALA A 119 9.07 -3.04 -10.59
N ALA A 120 8.77 -1.74 -10.57
CA ALA A 120 9.29 -0.80 -11.56
C ALA A 120 10.84 -0.71 -11.53
N LYS A 121 11.44 -0.68 -10.33
CA LYS A 121 12.91 -0.71 -10.15
C LYS A 121 13.52 -2.01 -10.69
N GLU A 122 12.93 -3.15 -10.39
CA GLU A 122 13.34 -4.47 -10.88
C GLU A 122 13.28 -4.57 -12.42
N LYS A 123 12.34 -3.86 -13.04
CA LYS A 123 12.23 -3.76 -14.49
C LYS A 123 13.08 -2.65 -15.11
N GLY A 124 13.87 -1.93 -14.30
CA GLY A 124 14.73 -0.83 -14.77
C GLY A 124 13.95 0.31 -15.42
N MET A 125 12.70 0.56 -15.01
CA MET A 125 11.84 1.57 -15.63
C MET A 125 11.24 2.54 -14.61
N PRO A 126 10.96 3.80 -15.01
CA PRO A 126 10.20 4.73 -14.18
C PRO A 126 8.81 4.19 -13.82
N LEU A 127 8.33 4.50 -12.61
CA LEU A 127 7.03 4.03 -12.10
C LEU A 127 5.87 4.33 -13.07
N PHE A 128 5.81 5.52 -13.65
CA PHE A 128 4.72 5.89 -14.55
C PHE A 128 4.67 4.99 -15.80
N ARG A 129 5.83 4.54 -16.31
CA ARG A 129 5.89 3.57 -17.43
C ARG A 129 5.44 2.20 -16.98
N TYR A 130 5.90 1.75 -15.80
CA TYR A 130 5.48 0.47 -15.23
C TYR A 130 3.97 0.39 -15.04
N LEU A 131 3.37 1.40 -14.39
CA LEU A 131 1.91 1.49 -14.23
C LEU A 131 1.20 1.48 -15.58
N ASN A 132 1.75 2.16 -16.59
CA ASN A 132 1.20 2.15 -17.94
C ASN A 132 1.20 0.74 -18.58
N THR A 133 2.24 -0.07 -18.32
CA THR A 133 2.28 -1.47 -18.80
C THR A 133 1.24 -2.37 -18.14
N LEU A 134 0.86 -2.09 -16.89
CA LEU A 134 -0.18 -2.85 -16.18
C LEU A 134 -1.57 -2.58 -16.74
N ILE A 135 -1.84 -1.35 -17.20
CA ILE A 135 -3.15 -0.92 -17.72
C ILE A 135 -3.27 -1.02 -19.25
N GLY A 136 -2.15 -1.10 -19.97
CA GLY A 136 -2.14 -1.23 -21.43
C GLY A 136 -2.67 -0.01 -22.19
N ARG A 137 -2.44 1.21 -21.70
CA ARG A 137 -2.95 2.45 -22.30
C ARG A 137 -1.85 3.30 -22.95
N THR A 138 -2.24 4.28 -23.76
CA THR A 138 -1.32 5.32 -24.24
C THR A 138 -1.13 6.37 -23.15
N MET A 139 0.13 6.68 -22.80
CA MET A 139 0.44 7.71 -21.80
C MET A 139 0.00 9.10 -22.27
N LYS A 140 -0.50 9.91 -21.33
CA LYS A 140 -0.86 11.31 -21.53
C LYS A 140 -0.42 12.12 -20.32
N LEU A 141 -0.07 13.39 -20.53
CA LEU A 141 0.11 14.34 -19.42
C LEU A 141 -1.27 14.87 -19.00
N PRO A 142 -1.57 14.94 -17.69
CA PRO A 142 -2.80 15.56 -17.21
C PRO A 142 -2.71 17.10 -17.26
N THR A 143 -3.85 17.76 -17.46
CA THR A 143 -3.96 19.21 -17.23
C THR A 143 -4.02 19.46 -15.72
N PRO A 144 -3.12 20.27 -15.14
CA PRO A 144 -3.23 20.67 -13.74
C PRO A 144 -4.44 21.61 -13.56
N PHE A 145 -5.26 21.33 -12.55
CA PHE A 145 -6.33 22.24 -12.12
C PHE A 145 -5.70 23.21 -11.11
N LEU A 146 -5.68 24.50 -11.46
CA LEU A 146 -5.17 25.59 -10.64
C LEU A 146 -6.31 26.28 -9.90
#